data_AF-A0A5C4RPN0-F1
#
_entry.id   AF-A0A5C4RPN0-F1
#
_cell.length_a   1.000
_cell.length_b   1.000
_cell.length_c   1.000
_cell.angle_alpha   90.00
_cell.angle_beta   90.00
_cell.angle_gamma   90.00
#
_symmetry.space_group_name_H-M   'P 1'
#
loop_
_entity.id
_entity.type
_entity.pdbx_description
1 polymer ?
#
loop_
_entity_poly.entity_id
_entity_poly.type
_entity_poly.pdbx_seq_one_letter_code
_entity_poly.pdbx_strand_id
1 'polypeptide(L)'
;MPNACASPRARRRAPASAACCVRPPKPRRSRPWSATPTVRCRCWFPKAWTARYWSRATRRASWWSPTPATWRWTMSRNKSALAIALVAAFAAAPLSAAELVVVNLDAGTGAGLDDPTPRAPEGGNPATTLGEQRQVVYAYAARMWGAIMQSEVPIIVGARFIPQACTATGAVLGSAGTTSVFRDFPGAIAPGTWHNVALTEAIVGFDANPGALDISSQFNSRISGDPACLGGADWYYGLDGQTPAGSVNFLNVVMHEIGHGIGFQSFLNVSTGSMFAPDAANPSGYPDVYLRNAFNNTLGKAFPVMNNAERAFSVRDAGRTVWTGGNVASAAPDFLDPRLAINISAPAGLEGPREAGRSTLGPFVTPGSFSGEVVVADDGIGAGGDACEPLANAAAVAGRIALVDRGTCTFDVKALNAQSAGASGVLVANNVAGLVEPGGVNAAVAIPVLGLSQADGNVVRAASPGVQVEAITDPDRLVGADDAGRVRLNTPTTLAPGSTFSHYDTALSPNALMEPSITGTLRADLDVDLTPALFRDTGWGTNPGNARLGNCDTGVPVVDPAGVAVGASIEARSLICRAFAPNHGKYVGCMAAYADGLVAQGLIEGRDKGRVTSCAARNK
;
A
#
# COMPACT_ATOMS: atom_id res chain seq x y z
N MET A 1 -33.69 15.25 -65.64
CA MET A 1 -33.12 15.41 -66.99
C MET A 1 -32.59 16.82 -67.14
N PRO A 2 -31.53 17.09 -67.93
CA PRO A 2 -30.50 16.15 -68.40
C PRO A 2 -29.03 16.67 -68.28
N ASN A 3 -28.09 15.72 -68.31
CA ASN A 3 -26.78 15.66 -69.01
C ASN A 3 -25.92 16.96 -69.15
N ALA A 4 -24.64 17.05 -68.73
CA ALA A 4 -23.43 16.21 -68.92
C ALA A 4 -22.57 16.60 -70.15
N CYS A 5 -21.33 16.03 -70.23
CA CYS A 5 -20.23 16.30 -71.18
C CYS A 5 -19.38 17.57 -70.88
N ALA A 6 -18.04 17.59 -71.06
CA ALA A 6 -17.08 16.51 -71.37
C ALA A 6 -15.63 16.82 -70.89
N SER A 7 -14.77 15.80 -70.87
CA SER A 7 -13.30 15.88 -70.74
C SER A 7 -12.65 15.37 -72.04
N PRO A 8 -11.44 15.78 -72.46
CA PRO A 8 -10.18 15.11 -72.04
C PRO A 8 -8.95 16.09 -71.97
N ARG A 9 -7.66 15.75 -71.75
CA ARG A 9 -6.87 14.49 -71.87
C ARG A 9 -5.77 14.32 -70.80
N ALA A 10 -5.84 13.19 -70.09
CA ALA A 10 -4.77 12.21 -69.79
C ALA A 10 -3.28 12.61 -69.58
N ARG A 11 -2.67 12.04 -68.51
CA ARG A 11 -1.65 10.97 -68.64
C ARG A 11 -1.34 10.18 -67.34
N ARG A 12 -1.73 8.88 -67.34
CA ARG A 12 -1.05 7.70 -66.75
C ARG A 12 -0.41 7.77 -65.34
N ARG A 13 -0.92 6.93 -64.41
CA ARG A 13 -0.24 5.69 -63.94
C ARG A 13 -1.24 4.71 -63.30
N ALA A 14 -0.79 3.48 -63.01
CA ALA A 14 -1.62 2.32 -62.63
C ALA A 14 -1.67 2.12 -61.08
N PRO A 15 -2.51 1.21 -60.54
CA PRO A 15 -2.98 1.28 -59.15
C PRO A 15 -2.05 0.63 -58.11
N ALA A 16 -2.41 0.84 -56.84
CA ALA A 16 -1.73 0.28 -55.67
C ALA A 16 -2.10 -1.19 -55.40
N SER A 17 -1.19 -1.89 -54.71
CA SER A 17 -1.41 -3.20 -54.07
C SER A 17 -0.79 -3.17 -52.67
N ALA A 18 -1.30 -4.00 -51.76
CA ALA A 18 -1.06 -3.94 -50.31
C ALA A 18 0.42 -4.01 -49.88
N ALA A 19 0.74 -3.28 -48.80
CA ALA A 19 1.97 -3.43 -48.03
C ALA A 19 1.62 -3.88 -46.60
N CYS A 20 2.35 -4.87 -46.07
CA CYS A 20 2.12 -5.41 -44.74
C CYS A 20 2.76 -4.55 -43.64
N CYS A 21 2.11 -4.45 -42.47
CA CYS A 21 2.71 -3.82 -41.29
C CYS A 21 3.83 -4.68 -40.71
N VAL A 22 5.08 -4.23 -40.85
CA VAL A 22 6.26 -4.89 -40.26
C VAL A 22 6.55 -4.30 -38.89
N ARG A 23 6.62 -5.15 -37.86
CA ARG A 23 7.05 -4.75 -36.49
C ARG A 23 8.56 -4.50 -36.45
N PRO A 24 9.06 -3.49 -35.72
CA PRO A 24 10.48 -3.38 -35.39
C PRO A 24 10.92 -4.50 -34.42
N PRO A 25 12.18 -4.98 -34.50
CA PRO A 25 12.66 -6.11 -33.69
C PRO A 25 13.14 -5.69 -32.28
N LYS A 26 12.92 -6.56 -31.28
CA LYS A 26 13.59 -6.45 -29.97
C LYS A 26 15.08 -6.85 -30.08
N PRO A 27 16.00 -6.21 -29.35
CA PRO A 27 17.42 -6.59 -29.34
C PRO A 27 17.63 -7.94 -28.65
N ARG A 28 18.34 -8.87 -29.31
CA ARG A 28 18.82 -10.12 -28.70
C ARG A 28 20.19 -9.87 -28.06
N ARG A 29 20.36 -10.22 -26.78
CA ARG A 29 21.70 -10.39 -26.18
C ARG A 29 22.39 -11.59 -26.82
N SER A 30 23.63 -11.41 -27.28
CA SER A 30 24.48 -12.47 -27.82
C SER A 30 25.25 -13.21 -26.72
N ARG A 31 25.51 -14.51 -26.94
CA ARG A 31 26.54 -15.29 -26.25
C ARG A 31 27.60 -15.71 -27.26
N PRO A 32 28.89 -15.69 -26.93
CA PRO A 32 29.90 -16.57 -27.52
C PRO A 32 29.91 -17.92 -26.79
N TRP A 33 30.47 -18.96 -27.44
CA TRP A 33 30.72 -20.29 -26.87
C TRP A 33 32.05 -20.83 -27.39
N SER A 34 32.52 -21.96 -26.82
CA SER A 34 33.78 -22.70 -27.12
C SER A 34 35.06 -22.09 -26.51
N ALA A 35 36.01 -22.89 -25.97
CA ALA A 35 35.95 -24.30 -25.55
C ALA A 35 36.98 -24.60 -24.44
N THR A 36 36.80 -25.72 -23.75
CA THR A 36 37.67 -26.24 -22.68
C THR A 36 39.05 -26.71 -23.20
N PRO A 37 40.09 -26.75 -22.34
CA PRO A 37 40.40 -28.03 -21.68
C PRO A 37 40.74 -27.93 -20.19
N THR A 38 40.64 -29.06 -19.48
CA THR A 38 40.90 -29.18 -18.04
C THR A 38 42.35 -29.53 -17.71
N VAL A 39 42.95 -28.84 -16.73
CA VAL A 39 44.12 -29.33 -15.97
C VAL A 39 43.86 -29.13 -14.47
N ARG A 40 44.21 -30.13 -13.64
CA ARG A 40 44.12 -30.04 -12.17
C ARG A 40 45.46 -29.62 -11.59
N CYS A 41 45.47 -28.68 -10.64
CA CYS A 41 46.57 -28.47 -9.70
C CYS A 41 46.04 -28.38 -8.25
N ARG A 42 46.81 -28.90 -7.29
CA ARG A 42 46.57 -28.82 -5.84
C ARG A 42 47.79 -28.23 -5.14
N CYS A 43 47.59 -27.16 -4.38
CA CYS A 43 48.42 -26.77 -3.22
C CYS A 43 47.39 -26.36 -2.14
N TRP A 44 47.35 -26.85 -0.90
CA TRP A 44 48.38 -27.32 0.04
C TRP A 44 49.26 -26.19 0.59
N PHE A 45 48.91 -25.74 1.80
CA PHE A 45 49.72 -24.88 2.67
C PHE A 45 50.05 -25.66 3.97
N PRO A 46 51.27 -25.61 4.50
CA PRO A 46 51.73 -26.44 5.62
C PRO A 46 51.43 -25.85 7.00
N LYS A 47 51.62 -26.66 8.06
CA LYS A 47 51.49 -26.25 9.46
C LYS A 47 52.82 -25.79 10.08
N ALA A 48 52.74 -24.68 10.81
CA ALA A 48 53.34 -24.38 12.13
C ALA A 48 54.81 -24.76 12.46
N TRP A 49 55.54 -23.79 13.03
CA TRP A 49 56.56 -24.03 14.06
C TRP A 49 56.42 -23.05 15.24
N THR A 50 56.74 -23.58 16.44
CA THR A 50 56.77 -22.99 17.79
C THR A 50 57.58 -21.68 17.92
N ALA A 51 57.52 -20.84 18.98
CA ALA A 51 57.53 -21.11 20.44
C ALA A 51 57.19 -19.81 21.26
N ARG A 52 57.43 -19.58 22.58
CA ARG A 52 58.06 -20.29 23.73
C ARG A 52 57.68 -19.58 25.07
N TYR A 53 57.36 -20.32 26.15
CA TYR A 53 57.56 -20.06 27.63
C TYR A 53 57.27 -18.65 28.24
N TRP A 54 56.60 -18.47 29.38
CA TRP A 54 56.86 -18.97 30.77
C TRP A 54 55.52 -19.21 31.53
N SER A 55 55.32 -20.25 32.37
CA SER A 55 55.75 -20.44 33.79
C SER A 55 55.12 -19.43 34.79
N ARG A 56 54.48 -19.79 35.93
CA ARG A 56 54.53 -21.03 36.75
C ARG A 56 53.40 -21.14 37.82
N ALA A 57 53.04 -22.38 38.22
CA ALA A 57 52.76 -22.85 39.61
C ALA A 57 51.49 -22.37 40.38
N THR A 58 50.85 -23.13 41.31
CA THR A 58 50.99 -24.55 41.79
C THR A 58 49.81 -25.07 42.65
N ARG A 59 49.71 -26.42 42.77
CA ARG A 59 49.05 -27.25 43.84
C ARG A 59 47.50 -27.31 43.84
N ARG A 60 46.82 -28.37 44.30
CA ARG A 60 47.11 -29.83 44.51
C ARG A 60 45.70 -30.51 44.57
N ALA A 61 45.34 -31.53 43.79
CA ALA A 61 45.81 -32.92 43.74
C ALA A 61 45.20 -33.88 44.79
N SER A 62 44.32 -34.77 44.34
CA SER A 62 44.26 -36.19 44.74
C SER A 62 43.62 -37.02 43.60
N TRP A 63 44.03 -38.29 43.48
CA TRP A 63 43.47 -39.29 42.55
C TRP A 63 42.77 -40.38 43.37
N TRP A 64 41.86 -41.15 42.76
CA TRP A 64 41.76 -42.63 42.91
C TRP A 64 40.71 -43.18 41.95
N SER A 65 41.07 -44.19 41.15
CA SER A 65 40.15 -44.98 40.31
C SER A 65 40.64 -46.42 40.19
N PRO A 66 39.76 -47.41 40.38
CA PRO A 66 39.81 -48.63 39.59
C PRO A 66 38.42 -49.08 39.07
N THR A 67 38.44 -49.87 38.01
CA THR A 67 37.28 -50.54 37.39
C THR A 67 37.23 -52.03 37.80
N PRO A 68 36.35 -52.88 37.23
CA PRO A 68 34.90 -52.84 37.34
C PRO A 68 34.34 -54.16 37.95
N ALA A 69 33.10 -54.16 38.45
CA ALA A 69 32.42 -55.36 38.93
C ALA A 69 31.08 -55.60 38.21
N THR A 70 30.85 -56.82 37.72
CA THR A 70 29.62 -57.20 37.00
C THR A 70 28.62 -57.87 37.94
N TRP A 71 27.34 -57.53 37.80
CA TRP A 71 26.24 -58.36 38.29
C TRP A 71 25.22 -58.57 37.18
N ARG A 72 24.78 -59.83 37.03
CA ARG A 72 23.85 -60.26 35.98
C ARG A 72 22.42 -60.24 36.50
N TRP A 73 21.49 -59.74 35.70
CA TRP A 73 20.08 -60.11 35.80
C TRP A 73 19.61 -60.71 34.48
N THR A 74 19.02 -61.90 34.54
CA THR A 74 18.53 -62.65 33.38
C THR A 74 17.09 -62.28 33.08
N MET A 75 16.85 -61.50 32.02
CA MET A 75 15.51 -61.38 31.46
C MET A 75 15.20 -62.60 30.59
N SER A 76 14.22 -63.40 31.01
CA SER A 76 13.64 -64.43 30.14
C SER A 76 12.82 -63.77 29.03
N ARG A 77 12.96 -64.31 27.81
CA ARG A 77 12.26 -63.81 26.62
C ARG A 77 10.75 -63.85 26.82
N ASN A 78 10.06 -62.80 26.39
CA ASN A 78 8.78 -63.01 25.72
C ASN A 78 8.68 -62.13 24.46
N LYS A 79 7.95 -62.60 23.44
CA LYS A 79 7.96 -62.02 22.09
C LYS A 79 6.73 -61.16 21.87
N SER A 80 6.93 -59.86 21.63
CA SER A 80 6.07 -59.02 20.77
C SER A 80 6.74 -57.66 20.57
N ALA A 81 7.08 -57.34 19.33
CA ALA A 81 7.60 -56.04 18.95
C ALA A 81 6.73 -55.46 17.84
N LEU A 82 5.92 -54.46 18.18
CA LEU A 82 5.20 -53.61 17.24
C LEU A 82 4.97 -52.26 17.95
N ALA A 83 5.26 -51.17 17.24
CA ALA A 83 5.35 -49.85 17.85
C ALA A 83 4.05 -49.06 17.70
N ILE A 84 3.70 -48.30 18.73
CA ILE A 84 3.18 -46.95 18.57
C ILE A 84 4.06 -46.04 19.43
N ALA A 85 4.90 -45.23 18.77
CA ALA A 85 5.41 -44.01 19.38
C ALA A 85 4.33 -42.96 19.17
N LEU A 86 3.60 -42.62 20.24
CA LEU A 86 2.50 -41.66 20.18
C LEU A 86 3.07 -40.22 20.13
N VAL A 87 3.68 -39.89 19.00
CA VAL A 87 3.97 -38.50 18.63
C VAL A 87 2.62 -37.81 18.49
N ALA A 88 2.30 -36.96 19.46
CA ALA A 88 1.19 -36.04 19.36
C ALA A 88 1.52 -34.99 18.29
N ALA A 89 1.39 -35.38 17.03
CA ALA A 89 1.27 -34.44 15.94
C ALA A 89 0.00 -33.63 16.22
N PHE A 90 0.18 -32.37 16.64
CA PHE A 90 -0.83 -31.35 16.40
C PHE A 90 -1.05 -31.35 14.89
N ALA A 91 -2.16 -31.93 14.45
CA ALA A 91 -2.66 -31.67 13.12
C ALA A 91 -2.92 -30.17 13.08
N ALA A 92 -2.10 -29.42 12.33
CA ALA A 92 -2.46 -28.07 11.97
C ALA A 92 -3.82 -28.16 11.29
N ALA A 93 -4.81 -27.46 11.84
CA ALA A 93 -6.09 -27.31 11.17
C ALA A 93 -5.84 -26.78 9.74
N PRO A 94 -6.63 -27.20 8.73
CA PRO A 94 -6.44 -26.75 7.37
C PRO A 94 -6.78 -25.26 7.30
N LEU A 95 -5.76 -24.42 7.53
CA LEU A 95 -5.80 -22.95 7.59
C LEU A 95 -6.80 -22.37 6.58
N SER A 96 -7.99 -22.04 7.06
CA SER A 96 -9.08 -21.61 6.20
C SER A 96 -8.88 -20.16 5.77
N ALA A 97 -9.25 -19.88 4.53
CA ALA A 97 -9.61 -18.53 4.12
C ALA A 97 -10.86 -18.09 4.90
N ALA A 98 -10.94 -16.83 5.30
CA ALA A 98 -12.09 -16.27 5.99
C ALA A 98 -13.32 -16.20 5.06
N GLU A 99 -14.52 -16.25 5.65
CA GLU A 99 -15.76 -15.88 4.98
C GLU A 99 -16.21 -14.51 5.48
N LEU A 100 -16.47 -13.57 4.58
CA LEU A 100 -17.10 -12.29 4.92
C LEU A 100 -18.56 -12.32 4.45
N VAL A 101 -19.49 -12.32 5.41
CA VAL A 101 -20.93 -12.40 5.17
C VAL A 101 -21.50 -10.99 5.11
N VAL A 102 -21.92 -10.56 3.91
CA VAL A 102 -22.44 -9.21 3.68
C VAL A 102 -23.89 -9.11 4.11
N VAL A 103 -24.17 -8.23 5.08
CA VAL A 103 -25.53 -7.89 5.53
C VAL A 103 -25.94 -6.56 4.91
N ASN A 104 -26.92 -6.62 4.01
CA ASN A 104 -27.54 -5.44 3.41
C ASN A 104 -28.42 -4.74 4.47
N LEU A 105 -28.03 -3.54 4.89
CA LEU A 105 -28.76 -2.72 5.87
C LEU A 105 -29.68 -1.67 5.21
N ASP A 106 -29.69 -1.58 3.88
CA ASP A 106 -30.69 -0.85 3.09
C ASP A 106 -31.88 -1.75 2.70
N ALA A 107 -31.91 -3.01 3.16
CA ALA A 107 -32.90 -4.01 2.79
C ALA A 107 -34.34 -3.56 3.06
N GLY A 108 -35.17 -3.57 2.02
CA GLY A 108 -36.56 -3.14 2.04
C GLY A 108 -36.77 -1.62 1.88
N THR A 109 -35.70 -0.81 1.73
CA THR A 109 -35.83 0.64 1.53
C THR A 109 -36.13 1.04 0.08
N GLY A 110 -35.78 0.20 -0.90
CA GLY A 110 -35.82 0.56 -2.32
C GLY A 110 -34.78 1.61 -2.74
N ALA A 111 -33.74 1.81 -1.93
CA ALA A 111 -32.64 2.74 -2.15
C ALA A 111 -31.30 2.10 -1.77
N GLY A 112 -30.18 2.78 -2.04
CA GLY A 112 -28.86 2.29 -1.64
C GLY A 112 -28.48 0.95 -2.28
N LEU A 113 -28.22 -0.08 -1.48
CA LEU A 113 -28.02 -1.45 -1.97
C LEU A 113 -29.28 -2.07 -2.59
N ASP A 114 -30.48 -1.58 -2.27
CA ASP A 114 -31.78 -2.04 -2.80
C ASP A 114 -32.30 -1.20 -3.99
N ASP A 115 -31.51 -0.23 -4.46
CA ASP A 115 -31.90 0.76 -5.47
C ASP A 115 -32.29 0.10 -6.82
N PRO A 116 -33.56 0.16 -7.24
CA PRO A 116 -34.05 -0.52 -8.44
C PRO A 116 -33.77 0.27 -9.73
N THR A 117 -33.12 1.43 -9.65
CA THR A 117 -32.85 2.30 -10.81
C THR A 117 -32.04 1.54 -11.87
N PRO A 118 -32.55 1.38 -13.10
CA PRO A 118 -31.83 0.66 -14.16
C PRO A 118 -30.50 1.32 -14.50
N ARG A 119 -29.42 0.54 -14.52
CA ARG A 119 -28.06 0.99 -14.85
C ARG A 119 -27.37 -0.02 -15.76
N ALA A 120 -26.64 0.46 -16.76
CA ALA A 120 -25.95 -0.42 -17.71
C ALA A 120 -24.74 -1.11 -17.05
N PRO A 121 -24.47 -2.40 -17.33
CA PRO A 121 -23.26 -3.10 -16.89
C PRO A 121 -21.97 -2.34 -17.25
N GLU A 122 -21.07 -2.14 -16.28
CA GLU A 122 -19.83 -1.35 -16.43
C GLU A 122 -18.62 -2.03 -15.78
N GLY A 123 -17.41 -1.84 -16.33
CA GLY A 123 -16.15 -2.36 -15.75
C GLY A 123 -16.10 -3.88 -15.46
N GLY A 124 -16.88 -4.67 -16.21
CA GLY A 124 -17.06 -6.10 -15.95
C GLY A 124 -17.92 -6.44 -14.73
N ASN A 125 -18.64 -5.48 -14.16
CA ASN A 125 -19.80 -5.72 -13.29
C ASN A 125 -21.03 -6.02 -14.17
N PRO A 126 -21.61 -7.23 -14.10
CA PRO A 126 -22.70 -7.66 -14.99
C PRO A 126 -24.09 -7.15 -14.58
N ALA A 127 -24.22 -6.50 -13.44
CA ALA A 127 -25.50 -6.10 -12.86
C ALA A 127 -26.20 -4.95 -13.61
N THR A 128 -27.52 -4.91 -13.47
CA THR A 128 -28.46 -4.14 -14.32
C THR A 128 -29.32 -3.12 -13.56
N THR A 129 -29.26 -3.09 -12.22
CA THR A 129 -29.72 -1.97 -11.41
C THR A 129 -28.58 -1.37 -10.58
N LEU A 130 -28.77 -0.14 -10.12
CA LEU A 130 -27.81 0.59 -9.29
C LEU A 130 -27.55 -0.13 -7.95
N GLY A 131 -28.58 -0.68 -7.30
CA GLY A 131 -28.44 -1.49 -6.09
C GLY A 131 -27.71 -2.80 -6.35
N GLU A 132 -28.08 -3.52 -7.42
CA GLU A 132 -27.42 -4.78 -7.80
C GLU A 132 -25.92 -4.56 -8.12
N GLN A 133 -25.57 -3.44 -8.79
CA GLN A 133 -24.17 -3.07 -9.04
C GLN A 133 -23.38 -2.80 -7.76
N ARG A 134 -23.98 -2.09 -6.79
CA ARG A 134 -23.39 -1.86 -5.46
C ARG A 134 -23.18 -3.17 -4.70
N GLN A 135 -24.17 -4.06 -4.69
CA GLN A 135 -24.08 -5.38 -4.04
C GLN A 135 -22.99 -6.25 -4.69
N VAL A 136 -22.85 -6.24 -6.02
CA VAL A 136 -21.80 -6.98 -6.72
C VAL A 136 -20.39 -6.51 -6.36
N VAL A 137 -20.17 -5.19 -6.26
CA VAL A 137 -18.88 -4.65 -5.80
C VAL A 137 -18.59 -5.07 -4.36
N TYR A 138 -19.60 -5.03 -3.48
CA TYR A 138 -19.42 -5.44 -2.10
C TYR A 138 -19.12 -6.94 -1.98
N ALA A 139 -19.82 -7.80 -2.72
CA ALA A 139 -19.54 -9.23 -2.76
C ALA A 139 -18.14 -9.56 -3.33
N TYR A 140 -17.65 -8.76 -4.29
CA TYR A 140 -16.28 -8.89 -4.80
C TYR A 140 -15.25 -8.49 -3.72
N ALA A 141 -15.43 -7.36 -3.05
CA ALA A 141 -14.54 -6.89 -1.99
C ALA A 141 -14.53 -7.82 -0.75
N ALA A 142 -15.70 -8.29 -0.34
CA ALA A 142 -15.83 -9.30 0.71
C ALA A 142 -15.11 -10.60 0.34
N ARG A 143 -15.17 -11.03 -0.93
CA ARG A 143 -14.43 -12.22 -1.38
C ARG A 143 -12.92 -11.99 -1.53
N MET A 144 -12.48 -10.80 -1.93
CA MET A 144 -11.07 -10.40 -1.92
C MET A 144 -10.48 -10.56 -0.52
N TRP A 145 -11.03 -9.85 0.47
CA TRP A 145 -10.56 -9.92 1.86
C TRP A 145 -10.74 -11.32 2.46
N GLY A 146 -11.85 -12.01 2.17
CA GLY A 146 -12.06 -13.38 2.64
C GLY A 146 -11.00 -14.37 2.14
N ALA A 147 -10.57 -14.26 0.87
CA ALA A 147 -9.48 -15.09 0.35
C ALA A 147 -8.14 -14.81 1.07
N ILE A 148 -7.84 -13.52 1.33
CA ILE A 148 -6.58 -13.03 1.91
C ILE A 148 -6.47 -13.36 3.41
N MET A 149 -7.53 -13.14 4.18
CA MET A 149 -7.55 -13.28 5.63
C MET A 149 -7.80 -14.73 6.06
N GLN A 150 -7.45 -15.08 7.30
CA GLN A 150 -7.72 -16.40 7.88
C GLN A 150 -8.62 -16.28 9.11
N SER A 151 -9.72 -17.03 9.08
CA SER A 151 -10.63 -17.22 10.22
C SER A 151 -11.42 -18.52 10.01
N GLU A 152 -11.74 -19.22 11.10
CA GLU A 152 -12.73 -20.31 11.10
C GLU A 152 -14.13 -19.80 11.49
N VAL A 153 -14.25 -18.52 11.89
CA VAL A 153 -15.51 -17.81 12.17
C VAL A 153 -15.85 -16.86 11.01
N PRO A 154 -17.09 -16.86 10.48
CA PRO A 154 -17.50 -15.92 9.43
C PRO A 154 -17.60 -14.48 9.98
N ILE A 155 -16.96 -13.53 9.29
CA ILE A 155 -16.96 -12.11 9.64
C ILE A 155 -18.22 -11.45 9.08
N ILE A 156 -19.09 -10.93 9.94
CA ILE A 156 -20.39 -10.37 9.58
C ILE A 156 -20.28 -8.88 9.29
N VAL A 157 -20.47 -8.48 8.03
CA VAL A 157 -20.19 -7.12 7.54
C VAL A 157 -21.47 -6.41 7.10
N GLY A 158 -21.94 -5.45 7.90
CA GLY A 158 -23.09 -4.62 7.56
C GLY A 158 -22.73 -3.47 6.61
N ALA A 159 -23.55 -3.23 5.59
CA ALA A 159 -23.35 -2.19 4.59
C ALA A 159 -24.64 -1.42 4.27
N ARG A 160 -24.52 -0.08 4.12
CA ARG A 160 -25.62 0.84 3.76
C ARG A 160 -25.15 2.01 2.91
N PHE A 161 -26.05 2.67 2.19
CA PHE A 161 -25.83 3.97 1.56
C PHE A 161 -26.65 5.07 2.25
N ILE A 162 -25.97 6.10 2.77
CA ILE A 162 -26.62 7.25 3.41
C ILE A 162 -25.93 8.57 2.99
N PRO A 163 -26.61 9.73 3.05
CA PRO A 163 -25.97 11.01 2.76
C PRO A 163 -24.86 11.32 3.76
N GLN A 164 -23.63 11.53 3.28
CA GLN A 164 -22.50 11.96 4.10
C GLN A 164 -22.10 13.41 3.80
N ALA A 165 -21.17 13.94 4.59
CA ALA A 165 -20.58 15.26 4.36
C ALA A 165 -19.95 15.34 2.96
N CYS A 166 -20.38 16.32 2.15
CA CYS A 166 -19.86 16.54 0.81
C CYS A 166 -20.03 18.01 0.39
N THR A 167 -19.01 18.54 -0.29
CA THR A 167 -18.94 19.86 -0.92
C THR A 167 -18.56 19.70 -2.39
N ALA A 168 -18.56 20.79 -3.16
CA ALA A 168 -18.10 20.78 -4.56
C ALA A 168 -16.63 20.34 -4.75
N THR A 169 -15.81 20.27 -3.70
CA THR A 169 -14.36 19.96 -3.78
C THR A 169 -13.87 18.86 -2.84
N GLY A 170 -14.72 18.31 -1.97
CA GLY A 170 -14.32 17.24 -1.05
C GLY A 170 -15.51 16.49 -0.45
N ALA A 171 -15.30 15.24 -0.06
CA ALA A 171 -16.34 14.34 0.43
C ALA A 171 -15.80 13.34 1.45
N VAL A 172 -16.64 12.96 2.41
CA VAL A 172 -16.54 11.64 3.03
C VAL A 172 -17.06 10.63 2.00
N LEU A 173 -16.25 9.63 1.63
CA LEU A 173 -16.57 8.64 0.60
C LEU A 173 -17.32 7.45 1.20
N GLY A 174 -16.73 6.86 2.22
CA GLY A 174 -17.35 5.92 3.15
C GLY A 174 -16.97 6.24 4.59
N SER A 175 -17.41 5.37 5.49
CA SER A 175 -16.81 5.19 6.80
C SER A 175 -17.19 3.81 7.34
N ALA A 176 -16.25 3.13 7.95
CA ALA A 176 -16.47 1.85 8.58
C ALA A 176 -15.55 1.64 9.77
N GLY A 177 -15.90 0.66 10.58
CA GLY A 177 -15.12 0.24 11.72
C GLY A 177 -15.73 -0.98 12.38
N THR A 178 -15.04 -1.48 13.39
CA THR A 178 -15.53 -2.59 14.18
C THR A 178 -16.66 -2.13 15.11
N THR A 179 -17.64 -2.99 15.36
CA THR A 179 -18.78 -2.69 16.25
C THR A 179 -18.46 -2.90 17.73
N SER A 180 -17.43 -3.67 18.05
CA SER A 180 -17.10 -4.11 19.40
C SER A 180 -15.62 -4.47 19.52
N VAL A 181 -15.09 -4.31 20.74
CA VAL A 181 -13.68 -4.52 21.03
C VAL A 181 -13.50 -5.33 22.31
N PHE A 182 -12.51 -6.22 22.31
CA PHE A 182 -12.26 -7.15 23.40
C PHE A 182 -10.80 -7.07 23.88
N ARG A 183 -10.57 -7.36 25.16
CA ARG A 183 -9.24 -7.44 25.77
C ARG A 183 -9.17 -8.59 26.77
N ASP A 184 -7.95 -9.01 27.08
CA ASP A 184 -7.65 -9.98 28.16
C ASP A 184 -8.37 -11.34 28.03
N PHE A 185 -8.76 -11.71 26.80
CA PHE A 185 -9.34 -13.01 26.45
C PHE A 185 -8.23 -14.06 26.15
N PRO A 186 -8.55 -15.37 26.14
CA PRO A 186 -7.58 -16.42 25.81
C PRO A 186 -6.97 -16.23 24.42
N GLY A 187 -5.65 -16.06 24.34
CA GLY A 187 -4.94 -15.79 23.07
C GLY A 187 -4.74 -14.30 22.73
N ALA A 188 -5.28 -13.37 23.54
CA ALA A 188 -5.11 -11.93 23.33
C ALA A 188 -3.62 -11.51 23.27
N ILE A 189 -3.32 -10.61 22.33
CA ILE A 189 -1.98 -10.14 21.99
C ILE A 189 -1.49 -9.16 23.06
N ALA A 190 -0.77 -9.73 24.04
CA ALA A 190 -0.31 -9.10 25.27
C ALA A 190 -1.43 -8.65 26.25
N PRO A 191 -1.15 -8.58 27.57
CA PRO A 191 -2.12 -8.11 28.56
C PRO A 191 -2.52 -6.65 28.37
N GLY A 192 -3.78 -6.34 28.65
CA GLY A 192 -4.35 -5.00 28.56
C GLY A 192 -4.36 -4.44 27.13
N THR A 193 -4.72 -5.27 26.14
CA THR A 193 -4.76 -4.87 24.72
C THR A 193 -6.16 -5.01 24.12
N TRP A 194 -6.67 -3.94 23.52
CA TRP A 194 -7.90 -3.99 22.72
C TRP A 194 -7.67 -4.56 21.32
N HIS A 195 -8.56 -5.47 20.93
CA HIS A 195 -8.67 -6.08 19.62
C HIS A 195 -10.05 -5.76 19.04
N ASN A 196 -10.19 -5.69 17.72
CA ASN A 196 -11.51 -5.67 17.08
C ASN A 196 -12.18 -7.04 17.21
N VAL A 197 -13.52 -7.10 17.06
CA VAL A 197 -14.25 -8.36 17.24
C VAL A 197 -13.84 -9.43 16.22
N ALA A 198 -13.75 -9.11 14.92
CA ALA A 198 -13.36 -10.08 13.89
C ALA A 198 -12.00 -10.77 14.18
N LEU A 199 -10.99 -10.00 14.63
CA LEU A 199 -9.69 -10.54 15.06
C LEU A 199 -9.81 -11.35 16.36
N THR A 200 -10.67 -10.93 17.29
CA THR A 200 -10.93 -11.67 18.53
C THR A 200 -11.49 -13.05 18.21
N GLU A 201 -12.49 -13.12 17.33
CA GLU A 201 -13.17 -14.35 16.92
C GLU A 201 -12.26 -15.28 16.12
N ALA A 202 -11.44 -14.74 15.22
CA ALA A 202 -10.41 -15.49 14.51
C ALA A 202 -9.34 -16.09 15.46
N ILE A 203 -9.08 -15.46 16.62
CA ILE A 203 -8.16 -15.98 17.66
C ILE A 203 -8.85 -17.04 18.55
N VAL A 204 -10.10 -16.82 18.97
CA VAL A 204 -10.79 -17.73 19.92
C VAL A 204 -11.52 -18.90 19.26
N GLY A 205 -11.80 -18.82 17.94
CA GLY A 205 -12.46 -19.88 17.17
C GLY A 205 -13.97 -19.97 17.36
N PHE A 206 -14.62 -18.91 17.85
CA PHE A 206 -16.07 -18.81 17.99
C PHE A 206 -16.57 -17.35 17.93
N ASP A 207 -17.84 -17.19 17.56
CA ASP A 207 -18.61 -15.93 17.61
C ASP A 207 -18.65 -15.38 19.05
N ALA A 208 -17.96 -14.26 19.27
CA ALA A 208 -17.80 -13.59 20.55
C ALA A 208 -18.83 -12.48 20.77
N ASN A 209 -19.66 -12.16 19.77
CA ASN A 209 -20.70 -11.14 19.84
C ASN A 209 -22.05 -11.59 19.23
N PRO A 210 -22.68 -12.69 19.73
CA PRO A 210 -23.66 -13.42 18.92
C PRO A 210 -24.90 -12.64 18.51
N GLY A 211 -25.14 -12.58 17.21
CA GLY A 211 -26.25 -11.86 16.59
C GLY A 211 -25.99 -10.37 16.34
N ALA A 212 -24.76 -9.88 16.55
CA ALA A 212 -24.31 -8.58 16.10
C ALA A 212 -23.80 -8.60 14.65
N LEU A 213 -23.30 -7.44 14.20
CA LEU A 213 -22.37 -7.33 13.06
C LEU A 213 -20.97 -7.18 13.65
N ASP A 214 -19.92 -7.60 12.96
CA ASP A 214 -18.53 -7.36 13.36
C ASP A 214 -18.02 -6.01 12.87
N ILE A 215 -18.45 -5.66 11.66
CA ILE A 215 -18.08 -4.46 10.93
C ILE A 215 -19.37 -3.76 10.53
N SER A 216 -19.47 -2.47 10.81
CA SER A 216 -20.52 -1.60 10.26
C SER A 216 -19.87 -0.63 9.29
N SER A 217 -20.36 -0.61 8.05
CA SER A 217 -19.90 0.26 6.98
C SER A 217 -21.05 1.07 6.37
N GLN A 218 -20.74 2.29 5.92
CA GLN A 218 -21.70 3.21 5.33
C GLN A 218 -21.06 4.08 4.25
N PHE A 219 -21.72 4.23 3.10
CA PHE A 219 -21.18 4.89 1.90
C PHE A 219 -22.00 6.09 1.49
N ASN A 220 -21.36 7.10 0.91
CA ASN A 220 -21.99 8.38 0.61
C ASN A 220 -22.97 8.29 -0.57
N SER A 221 -24.27 8.40 -0.26
CA SER A 221 -25.34 8.39 -1.27
C SER A 221 -25.49 9.69 -2.06
N ARG A 222 -24.72 10.76 -1.75
CA ARG A 222 -24.69 12.01 -2.54
C ARG A 222 -23.73 11.99 -3.72
N ILE A 223 -22.81 11.03 -3.76
CA ILE A 223 -21.93 10.83 -4.93
C ILE A 223 -22.78 10.10 -5.98
N SER A 224 -23.52 10.90 -6.76
CA SER A 224 -24.54 10.44 -7.70
C SER A 224 -24.82 11.51 -8.77
N GLY A 225 -23.80 12.27 -9.17
CA GLY A 225 -23.94 13.40 -10.11
C GLY A 225 -24.43 14.72 -9.49
N ASP A 226 -24.51 14.84 -8.16
CA ASP A 226 -24.85 16.09 -7.47
C ASP A 226 -23.75 17.15 -7.67
N PRO A 227 -24.00 18.30 -8.37
CA PRO A 227 -22.97 19.32 -8.59
C PRO A 227 -22.41 19.94 -7.30
N ALA A 228 -23.15 19.88 -6.19
CA ALA A 228 -22.70 20.29 -4.86
C ALA A 228 -21.92 19.20 -4.12
N CYS A 229 -21.58 18.09 -4.78
CA CYS A 229 -20.76 16.99 -4.27
C CYS A 229 -19.70 16.58 -5.30
N LEU A 230 -18.42 16.85 -5.01
CA LEU A 230 -17.27 16.59 -5.89
C LEU A 230 -17.46 17.12 -7.34
N GLY A 231 -18.16 18.25 -7.49
CA GLY A 231 -18.42 18.88 -8.78
C GLY A 231 -19.38 18.12 -9.70
N GLY A 232 -20.13 17.15 -9.18
CA GLY A 232 -21.00 16.28 -9.98
C GLY A 232 -20.38 14.92 -10.31
N ALA A 233 -19.44 14.44 -9.50
CA ALA A 233 -18.91 13.09 -9.63
C ALA A 233 -19.98 12.02 -9.33
N ASP A 234 -19.82 10.85 -9.94
CA ASP A 234 -20.59 9.65 -9.67
C ASP A 234 -19.65 8.49 -9.26
N TRP A 235 -20.21 7.48 -8.62
CA TRP A 235 -19.53 6.23 -8.36
C TRP A 235 -19.32 5.44 -9.65
N TYR A 236 -18.17 4.79 -9.76
CA TYR A 236 -17.88 3.76 -10.73
C TYR A 236 -17.93 2.39 -10.05
N TYR A 237 -18.85 1.53 -10.49
CA TYR A 237 -19.09 0.21 -9.92
C TYR A 237 -18.37 -0.91 -10.67
N GLY A 238 -17.32 -0.59 -11.44
CA GLY A 238 -16.49 -1.55 -12.16
C GLY A 238 -15.61 -2.42 -11.25
N LEU A 239 -15.10 -3.52 -11.81
CA LEU A 239 -14.33 -4.57 -11.13
C LEU A 239 -12.97 -4.84 -11.82
N ASP A 240 -12.43 -3.85 -12.53
CA ASP A 240 -11.23 -3.94 -13.38
C ASP A 240 -10.24 -2.77 -13.19
N GLY A 241 -10.51 -1.90 -12.20
CA GLY A 241 -9.73 -0.70 -11.90
C GLY A 241 -9.76 0.39 -12.97
N GLN A 242 -10.50 0.25 -14.07
CA GLN A 242 -10.48 1.19 -15.21
C GLN A 242 -11.38 2.41 -15.00
N THR A 243 -11.18 3.07 -13.86
CA THR A 243 -11.98 4.19 -13.34
C THR A 243 -12.05 5.35 -14.33
N PRO A 244 -13.24 5.71 -14.85
CA PRO A 244 -13.40 6.86 -15.73
C PRO A 244 -13.01 8.18 -15.04
N ALA A 245 -12.37 9.09 -15.79
CA ALA A 245 -12.03 10.42 -15.29
C ALA A 245 -13.28 11.19 -14.84
N GLY A 246 -13.25 11.75 -13.63
CA GLY A 246 -14.41 12.40 -13.00
C GLY A 246 -15.36 11.47 -12.22
N SER A 247 -15.04 10.18 -12.10
CA SER A 247 -15.76 9.23 -11.24
C SER A 247 -14.91 8.75 -10.06
N VAL A 248 -15.57 8.24 -9.01
CA VAL A 248 -14.91 7.66 -7.82
C VAL A 248 -15.04 6.13 -7.88
N ASN A 249 -13.92 5.41 -7.78
CA ASN A 249 -13.96 3.94 -7.81
C ASN A 249 -14.58 3.38 -6.52
N PHE A 250 -15.76 2.74 -6.62
CA PHE A 250 -16.45 2.21 -5.44
C PHE A 250 -15.76 0.98 -4.85
N LEU A 251 -15.12 0.13 -5.67
CA LEU A 251 -14.39 -1.05 -5.19
C LEU A 251 -13.19 -0.66 -4.32
N ASN A 252 -12.42 0.34 -4.72
CA ASN A 252 -11.32 0.87 -3.91
C ASN A 252 -11.81 1.36 -2.53
N VAL A 253 -12.95 2.07 -2.48
CA VAL A 253 -13.52 2.53 -1.20
C VAL A 253 -14.04 1.37 -0.36
N VAL A 254 -14.79 0.41 -0.93
CA VAL A 254 -15.27 -0.75 -0.13
C VAL A 254 -14.10 -1.59 0.40
N MET A 255 -13.04 -1.79 -0.38
CA MET A 255 -11.83 -2.48 0.07
C MET A 255 -11.15 -1.75 1.23
N HIS A 256 -11.05 -0.42 1.18
CA HIS A 256 -10.53 0.43 2.26
C HIS A 256 -11.38 0.34 3.53
N GLU A 257 -12.70 0.52 3.42
CA GLU A 257 -13.62 0.51 4.57
C GLU A 257 -13.65 -0.87 5.27
N ILE A 258 -13.62 -1.97 4.51
CA ILE A 258 -13.49 -3.31 5.11
C ILE A 258 -12.13 -3.46 5.82
N GLY A 259 -11.06 -2.85 5.29
CA GLY A 259 -9.74 -2.81 5.92
C GLY A 259 -9.74 -2.16 7.31
N HIS A 260 -10.43 -1.03 7.47
CA HIS A 260 -10.69 -0.43 8.79
C HIS A 260 -11.43 -1.39 9.72
N GLY A 261 -12.52 -1.99 9.24
CA GLY A 261 -13.32 -2.94 10.02
C GLY A 261 -12.51 -4.15 10.53
N ILE A 262 -11.67 -4.74 9.68
CA ILE A 262 -10.80 -5.89 9.99
C ILE A 262 -9.68 -5.54 10.98
N GLY A 263 -9.31 -4.26 11.12
CA GLY A 263 -8.38 -3.82 12.17
C GLY A 263 -7.33 -2.79 11.77
N PHE A 264 -7.43 -2.15 10.59
CA PHE A 264 -6.57 -1.02 10.23
C PHE A 264 -7.09 0.24 10.94
N GLN A 265 -7.03 0.25 12.27
CA GLN A 265 -7.55 1.33 13.11
C GLN A 265 -6.97 1.25 14.51
N SER A 266 -6.71 2.42 15.11
CA SER A 266 -6.54 2.56 16.56
C SER A 266 -7.75 3.22 17.17
N PHE A 267 -8.05 2.86 18.42
CA PHE A 267 -9.12 3.44 19.23
C PHE A 267 -8.61 4.64 20.07
N LEU A 268 -7.43 5.16 19.75
CA LEU A 268 -6.83 6.37 20.32
C LEU A 268 -7.71 7.60 20.06
N ASN A 269 -8.03 8.35 21.11
CA ASN A 269 -8.60 9.69 20.95
C ASN A 269 -7.50 10.64 20.46
N VAL A 270 -7.41 10.84 19.14
CA VAL A 270 -6.38 11.68 18.50
C VAL A 270 -6.41 13.17 18.91
N SER A 271 -7.48 13.64 19.58
CA SER A 271 -7.56 15.00 20.11
C SER A 271 -6.91 15.15 21.49
N THR A 272 -7.09 14.17 22.38
CA THR A 272 -6.59 14.20 23.77
C THR A 272 -5.38 13.31 24.02
N GLY A 273 -5.07 12.39 23.10
CA GLY A 273 -4.07 11.34 23.24
C GLY A 273 -4.40 10.27 24.29
N SER A 274 -5.63 10.24 24.81
CA SER A 274 -6.10 9.12 25.66
C SER A 274 -6.36 7.88 24.81
N MET A 275 -5.82 6.75 25.24
CA MET A 275 -6.15 5.43 24.68
C MET A 275 -7.56 5.01 25.12
N PHE A 276 -8.07 3.91 24.57
CA PHE A 276 -9.48 3.53 24.73
C PHE A 276 -9.81 2.96 26.12
N ALA A 277 -11.04 3.25 26.58
CA ALA A 277 -11.58 2.86 27.88
C ALA A 277 -10.64 3.19 29.07
N PRO A 278 -10.37 4.48 29.36
CA PRO A 278 -9.70 4.89 30.60
C PRO A 278 -10.58 4.58 31.83
N ASP A 279 -9.94 4.14 32.91
CA ASP A 279 -10.58 3.86 34.19
C ASP A 279 -9.74 4.37 35.38
N ALA A 280 -10.18 4.09 36.61
CA ALA A 280 -9.52 4.59 37.82
C ALA A 280 -8.15 3.94 38.12
N ALA A 281 -7.87 2.75 37.57
CA ALA A 281 -6.57 2.09 37.67
C ALA A 281 -5.66 2.46 36.49
N ASN A 282 -6.23 2.74 35.32
CA ASN A 282 -5.52 3.24 34.15
C ASN A 282 -6.19 4.49 33.53
N PRO A 283 -5.90 5.70 34.05
CA PRO A 283 -6.50 6.95 33.57
C PRO A 283 -6.09 7.36 32.15
N SER A 284 -5.13 6.66 31.52
CA SER A 284 -4.74 6.88 30.11
C SER A 284 -5.46 5.95 29.13
N GLY A 285 -6.26 5.00 29.61
CA GLY A 285 -6.85 3.94 28.79
C GLY A 285 -5.84 2.87 28.38
N TYR A 286 -6.32 1.82 27.75
CA TYR A 286 -5.52 0.66 27.35
C TYR A 286 -5.16 0.74 25.86
N PRO A 287 -3.94 0.32 25.46
CA PRO A 287 -3.54 0.29 24.06
C PRO A 287 -4.37 -0.72 23.26
N ASP A 288 -4.41 -0.51 21.95
CA ASP A 288 -4.92 -1.48 20.97
C ASP A 288 -3.76 -2.11 20.16
N VAL A 289 -4.05 -3.18 19.43
CA VAL A 289 -3.04 -3.92 18.63
C VAL A 289 -2.35 -3.05 17.55
N TYR A 290 -3.02 -2.03 17.04
CA TYR A 290 -2.46 -1.11 16.04
C TYR A 290 -1.51 -0.11 16.70
N LEU A 291 -1.95 0.56 17.76
CA LEU A 291 -1.18 1.53 18.54
C LEU A 291 0.08 0.91 19.16
N ARG A 292 0.07 -0.39 19.50
CA ARG A 292 1.28 -1.10 19.97
C ARG A 292 2.42 -1.11 18.96
N ASN A 293 2.13 -1.01 17.67
CA ASN A 293 3.10 -0.99 16.59
C ASN A 293 3.45 0.44 16.11
N ALA A 294 3.07 1.50 16.84
CA ALA A 294 3.38 2.88 16.47
C ALA A 294 4.53 3.47 17.30
N PHE A 295 5.43 4.21 16.64
CA PHE A 295 6.58 4.90 17.24
C PHE A 295 6.72 6.30 16.66
N ASN A 296 7.08 7.29 17.49
CA ASN A 296 7.36 8.65 17.05
C ASN A 296 8.86 8.97 17.14
N ASN A 297 9.43 9.40 16.02
CA ASN A 297 10.86 9.65 15.85
C ASN A 297 11.33 10.96 16.52
N THR A 298 10.46 11.95 16.72
CA THR A 298 10.83 13.19 17.41
C THR A 298 10.96 13.00 18.93
N LEU A 299 10.05 12.20 19.52
CA LEU A 299 10.09 11.86 20.95
C LEU A 299 10.97 10.65 21.27
N GLY A 300 11.33 9.84 20.27
CA GLY A 300 12.09 8.59 20.46
C GLY A 300 11.31 7.52 21.23
N LYS A 301 9.98 7.49 21.12
CA LYS A 301 9.08 6.69 21.96
C LYS A 301 8.08 5.86 21.16
N ALA A 302 7.78 4.66 21.65
CA ALA A 302 6.61 3.88 21.23
C ALA A 302 5.34 4.43 21.89
N PHE A 303 4.20 4.41 21.19
CA PHE A 303 2.94 4.99 21.65
C PHE A 303 2.41 4.41 23.00
N PRO A 304 2.57 3.11 23.32
CA PRO A 304 2.12 2.57 24.62
C PRO A 304 2.83 3.15 25.85
N VAL A 305 4.07 3.65 25.71
CA VAL A 305 4.87 4.18 26.86
C VAL A 305 4.83 5.70 26.97
N MET A 306 4.12 6.37 26.06
CA MET A 306 3.86 7.81 26.12
C MET A 306 2.82 8.16 27.19
N ASN A 307 2.79 9.41 27.63
CA ASN A 307 1.62 9.99 28.27
C ASN A 307 0.61 10.54 27.22
N ASN A 308 -0.57 10.99 27.67
CA ASN A 308 -1.61 11.49 26.77
C ASN A 308 -1.18 12.74 25.96
N ALA A 309 -0.48 13.69 26.57
CA ALA A 309 0.00 14.88 25.85
C ALA A 309 1.08 14.53 24.79
N GLU A 310 1.92 13.53 25.08
CA GLU A 310 2.90 13.00 24.13
C GLU A 310 2.22 12.34 22.92
N ARG A 311 1.19 11.51 23.13
CA ARG A 311 0.39 10.95 22.02
C ARG A 311 -0.33 12.03 21.23
N ALA A 312 -0.93 13.01 21.88
CA ALA A 312 -1.63 14.13 21.23
C ALA A 312 -0.68 15.02 20.39
N PHE A 313 0.60 15.11 20.77
CA PHE A 313 1.65 15.68 19.94
C PHE A 313 2.01 14.78 18.76
N SER A 314 2.32 13.50 19.01
CA SER A 314 2.82 12.57 17.97
C SER A 314 1.84 12.27 16.85
N VAL A 315 0.52 12.39 17.06
CA VAL A 315 -0.48 12.29 15.98
C VAL A 315 -0.57 13.53 15.08
N ARG A 316 0.17 14.59 15.40
CA ARG A 316 0.30 15.84 14.63
C ARG A 316 1.73 16.11 14.12
N ASP A 317 2.63 15.16 14.32
CA ASP A 317 4.06 15.29 14.03
C ASP A 317 4.37 14.69 12.65
N ALA A 318 3.98 15.44 11.61
CA ALA A 318 3.87 14.96 10.23
C ALA A 318 5.18 14.36 9.69
N GLY A 319 5.09 13.13 9.17
CA GLY A 319 6.22 12.36 8.67
C GLY A 319 7.17 11.81 9.74
N ARG A 320 6.84 11.94 11.04
CA ARG A 320 7.69 11.47 12.17
C ARG A 320 7.15 10.26 12.90
N THR A 321 5.86 9.97 12.77
CA THR A 321 5.26 8.75 13.34
C THR A 321 5.29 7.61 12.32
N VAL A 322 5.77 6.44 12.76
CA VAL A 322 6.05 5.28 11.91
C VAL A 322 5.55 3.97 12.53
N TRP A 323 5.30 2.99 11.68
CA TRP A 323 5.00 1.61 12.03
C TRP A 323 6.27 0.82 12.36
N THR A 324 6.25 0.02 13.43
CA THR A 324 7.38 -0.79 13.90
C THR A 324 7.21 -2.29 13.72
N GLY A 325 6.09 -2.73 13.14
CA GLY A 325 5.85 -4.14 12.88
C GLY A 325 6.80 -4.73 11.83
N GLY A 326 7.20 -5.98 12.05
CA GLY A 326 8.25 -6.65 11.28
C GLY A 326 7.82 -7.14 9.91
N ASN A 327 6.52 -7.43 9.72
CA ASN A 327 5.98 -7.84 8.43
C ASN A 327 5.96 -6.67 7.46
N VAL A 328 5.43 -5.51 7.89
CA VAL A 328 5.45 -4.28 7.08
C VAL A 328 6.88 -3.86 6.77
N ALA A 329 7.79 -3.87 7.76
CA ALA A 329 9.20 -3.55 7.53
C ALA A 329 9.90 -4.51 6.54
N SER A 330 9.47 -5.77 6.46
CA SER A 330 9.99 -6.74 5.48
C SER A 330 9.35 -6.64 4.09
N ALA A 331 8.12 -6.13 3.99
CA ALA A 331 7.39 -5.96 2.72
C ALA A 331 7.64 -4.59 2.06
N ALA A 332 7.96 -3.57 2.87
CA ALA A 332 8.23 -2.21 2.42
C ALA A 332 9.20 -2.10 1.22
N PRO A 333 10.33 -2.84 1.15
CA PRO A 333 11.27 -2.75 0.03
C PRO A 333 10.78 -3.41 -1.28
N ASP A 334 9.77 -4.28 -1.22
CA ASP A 334 9.18 -4.92 -2.40
C ASP A 334 7.99 -4.12 -2.96
N PHE A 335 7.41 -3.21 -2.18
CA PHE A 335 6.29 -2.34 -2.59
C PHE A 335 6.71 -0.89 -2.88
N LEU A 336 7.50 -0.25 -1.99
CA LEU A 336 7.75 1.20 -2.04
C LEU A 336 8.90 1.58 -2.98
N ASP A 337 8.69 2.68 -3.72
CA ASP A 337 9.70 3.32 -4.57
C ASP A 337 10.91 3.79 -3.72
N PRO A 338 12.14 3.71 -4.27
CA PRO A 338 13.31 4.42 -3.74
C PRO A 338 13.08 5.93 -3.57
N ARG A 339 13.54 6.51 -2.45
CA ARG A 339 13.19 7.87 -2.03
C ARG A 339 13.78 8.92 -2.95
N LEU A 340 12.94 9.87 -3.36
CA LEU A 340 13.37 11.10 -4.04
C LEU A 340 13.98 12.07 -3.00
N ALA A 341 15.16 12.57 -3.30
CA ALA A 341 15.89 13.50 -2.43
C ALA A 341 16.62 14.56 -3.24
N ILE A 342 16.93 15.69 -2.63
CA ILE A 342 18.05 16.54 -3.08
C ILE A 342 19.29 16.16 -2.28
N ASN A 343 20.41 15.95 -2.95
CA ASN A 343 21.71 15.85 -2.31
C ASN A 343 22.35 17.24 -2.27
N ILE A 344 22.63 17.75 -1.07
CA ILE A 344 23.38 18.99 -0.88
C ILE A 344 24.88 18.67 -0.98
N SER A 345 25.62 19.41 -1.80
CA SER A 345 27.07 19.24 -2.01
C SER A 345 27.92 20.42 -1.54
N ALA A 346 27.29 21.56 -1.22
CA ALA A 346 27.89 22.73 -0.59
C ALA A 346 26.79 23.58 0.07
N PRO A 347 27.10 24.47 1.05
CA PRO A 347 28.40 24.67 1.70
C PRO A 347 28.80 23.51 2.62
N ALA A 348 30.07 23.49 3.04
CA ALA A 348 30.59 22.48 3.94
C ALA A 348 29.97 22.58 5.35
N GLY A 349 29.62 21.43 5.93
CA GLY A 349 28.83 21.32 7.16
C GLY A 349 27.31 21.18 6.91
N LEU A 350 26.86 21.14 5.65
CA LEU A 350 25.45 21.00 5.28
C LEU A 350 25.18 19.81 4.33
N GLU A 351 26.19 19.04 3.93
CA GLU A 351 26.11 18.06 2.85
C GLU A 351 25.10 16.91 3.07
N GLY A 352 24.88 16.13 2.01
CA GLY A 352 24.11 14.88 2.03
C GLY A 352 22.64 15.03 1.61
N PRO A 353 21.88 13.93 1.60
CA PRO A 353 20.49 13.92 1.15
C PRO A 353 19.57 14.70 2.11
N ARG A 354 18.56 15.35 1.53
CA ARG A 354 17.32 15.80 2.18
C ARG A 354 16.16 15.31 1.33
N GLU A 355 15.12 14.80 1.96
CA GLU A 355 13.94 14.28 1.25
C GLU A 355 13.23 15.38 0.46
N ALA A 356 12.83 15.06 -0.77
CA ALA A 356 12.21 16.00 -1.69
C ALA A 356 10.86 15.47 -2.17
N GLY A 357 9.80 16.23 -1.90
CA GLY A 357 8.45 15.91 -2.31
C GLY A 357 8.31 16.05 -3.83
N ARG A 358 7.69 15.07 -4.46
CA ARG A 358 7.49 15.02 -5.90
C ARG A 358 6.46 16.08 -6.32
N SER A 359 6.65 16.65 -7.49
CA SER A 359 5.73 17.61 -8.09
C SER A 359 4.93 16.94 -9.21
N THR A 360 3.67 17.33 -9.38
CA THR A 360 2.90 17.04 -10.61
C THR A 360 3.02 18.16 -11.65
N LEU A 361 3.63 19.28 -11.28
CA LEU A 361 3.97 20.41 -12.15
C LEU A 361 5.40 20.32 -12.69
N GLY A 362 5.56 20.73 -13.95
CA GLY A 362 6.83 20.72 -14.67
C GLY A 362 7.19 19.35 -15.26
N PRO A 363 8.37 19.24 -15.91
CA PRO A 363 8.94 17.96 -16.30
C PRO A 363 9.20 17.07 -15.07
N PHE A 364 8.93 15.77 -15.20
CA PHE A 364 9.21 14.78 -14.16
C PHE A 364 10.71 14.77 -13.81
N VAL A 365 11.03 14.85 -12.51
CA VAL A 365 12.42 14.92 -12.04
C VAL A 365 13.06 13.53 -11.97
N THR A 366 14.20 13.38 -12.65
CA THR A 366 15.10 12.22 -12.52
C THR A 366 16.46 12.66 -12.00
N PRO A 367 17.33 11.75 -11.54
CA PRO A 367 18.70 12.09 -11.22
C PRO A 367 19.39 12.87 -12.34
N GLY A 368 20.07 13.96 -11.99
CA GLY A 368 20.72 14.88 -12.92
C GLY A 368 19.79 15.79 -13.75
N SER A 369 18.46 15.66 -13.69
CA SER A 369 17.53 16.55 -14.41
C SER A 369 17.16 17.83 -13.62
N PHE A 370 17.65 17.94 -12.39
CA PHE A 370 17.43 19.06 -11.48
C PHE A 370 18.71 19.24 -10.68
N SER A 371 19.52 20.26 -11.01
CA SER A 371 20.77 20.54 -10.31
C SER A 371 21.20 22.00 -10.48
N GLY A 372 21.98 22.49 -9.51
CA GLY A 372 22.55 23.84 -9.54
C GLY A 372 22.60 24.53 -8.18
N GLU A 373 22.91 25.83 -8.22
CA GLU A 373 22.89 26.70 -7.04
C GLU A 373 21.45 27.06 -6.66
N VAL A 374 21.15 27.07 -5.36
CA VAL A 374 19.86 27.51 -4.80
C VAL A 374 19.94 28.97 -4.36
N VAL A 375 19.07 29.80 -4.92
CA VAL A 375 18.89 31.21 -4.55
C VAL A 375 17.46 31.42 -4.05
N VAL A 376 17.33 32.13 -2.93
CA VAL A 376 16.03 32.53 -2.37
C VAL A 376 15.37 33.51 -3.33
N ALA A 377 14.13 33.22 -3.73
CA ALA A 377 13.33 34.14 -4.54
C ALA A 377 13.03 35.43 -3.74
N ASP A 378 12.88 36.55 -4.43
CA ASP A 378 12.39 37.80 -3.84
C ASP A 378 11.50 38.52 -4.85
N ASP A 379 10.20 38.59 -4.56
CA ASP A 379 9.19 39.36 -5.29
C ASP A 379 9.00 40.79 -4.73
N GLY A 380 9.63 41.11 -3.60
CA GLY A 380 9.55 42.42 -2.93
C GLY A 380 8.24 42.68 -2.18
N ILE A 381 7.34 41.70 -2.00
CA ILE A 381 6.04 41.88 -1.34
C ILE A 381 5.92 41.01 -0.08
N GLY A 382 5.49 41.61 1.03
CA GLY A 382 5.24 40.91 2.29
C GLY A 382 6.50 40.29 2.89
N ALA A 383 6.73 39.01 2.63
CA ALA A 383 7.93 38.28 3.04
C ALA A 383 8.97 38.12 1.92
N GLY A 384 8.67 38.52 0.68
CA GLY A 384 9.53 38.44 -0.51
C GLY A 384 9.72 37.03 -1.07
N GLY A 385 9.87 36.04 -0.19
CA GLY A 385 10.27 34.68 -0.55
C GLY A 385 9.23 33.80 -1.22
N ASP A 386 7.99 34.27 -1.39
CA ASP A 386 6.83 33.43 -1.71
C ASP A 386 6.55 33.32 -3.23
N ALA A 387 7.00 34.27 -4.05
CA ALA A 387 6.88 34.28 -5.51
C ALA A 387 5.44 34.32 -6.05
N CYS A 388 4.49 34.92 -5.32
CA CYS A 388 3.16 35.20 -5.88
C CYS A 388 3.16 36.35 -6.90
N GLU A 389 4.11 37.27 -6.80
CA GLU A 389 4.36 38.33 -7.78
C GLU A 389 5.66 38.08 -8.59
N PRO A 390 5.89 38.79 -9.72
CA PRO A 390 7.10 38.63 -10.53
C PRO A 390 8.36 39.01 -9.74
N LEU A 391 9.40 38.16 -9.80
CA LEU A 391 10.58 38.30 -8.94
C LEU A 391 11.37 39.60 -9.19
N ALA A 392 11.46 40.44 -8.17
CA ALA A 392 12.33 41.61 -8.13
C ALA A 392 13.82 41.24 -8.24
N ASN A 393 14.22 40.07 -7.71
CA ASN A 393 15.60 39.59 -7.77
C ASN A 393 15.94 38.70 -8.98
N ALA A 394 15.16 38.75 -10.07
CA ALA A 394 15.28 37.84 -11.22
C ALA A 394 16.71 37.63 -11.76
N ALA A 395 17.56 38.68 -11.79
CA ALA A 395 18.95 38.57 -12.24
C ALA A 395 19.85 37.66 -11.35
N ALA A 396 19.48 37.43 -10.09
CA ALA A 396 20.13 36.45 -9.21
C ALA A 396 19.60 35.03 -9.44
N VAL A 397 18.31 34.89 -9.74
CA VAL A 397 17.62 33.60 -9.94
C VAL A 397 17.87 33.01 -11.35
N ALA A 398 18.17 33.84 -12.35
CA ALA A 398 18.41 33.39 -13.73
C ALA A 398 19.49 32.28 -13.82
N GLY A 399 19.12 31.15 -14.42
CA GLY A 399 19.95 29.95 -14.57
C GLY A 399 20.09 29.09 -13.31
N ARG A 400 19.47 29.47 -12.20
CA ARG A 400 19.58 28.82 -10.88
C ARG A 400 18.26 28.24 -10.41
N ILE A 401 18.32 27.48 -9.31
CA ILE A 401 17.13 26.93 -8.65
C ILE A 401 16.56 27.99 -7.71
N ALA A 402 15.30 28.36 -7.90
CA ALA A 402 14.58 29.29 -7.03
C ALA A 402 14.06 28.56 -5.79
N LEU A 403 14.46 28.98 -4.58
CA LEU A 403 13.78 28.58 -3.35
C LEU A 403 12.61 29.54 -3.10
N VAL A 404 11.39 29.01 -3.14
CA VAL A 404 10.14 29.75 -2.90
C VAL A 404 9.42 29.22 -1.66
N ASP A 405 8.73 30.08 -0.93
CA ASP A 405 7.87 29.68 0.19
C ASP A 405 6.49 29.24 -0.29
N ARG A 406 5.98 28.15 0.29
CA ARG A 406 4.54 27.86 0.26
C ARG A 406 3.79 29.01 0.93
N GLY A 407 2.75 29.50 0.26
CA GLY A 407 2.02 30.68 0.70
C GLY A 407 0.61 30.75 0.13
N THR A 408 0.18 31.92 -0.33
CA THR A 408 -1.24 32.22 -0.62
C THR A 408 -1.68 31.86 -2.04
N CYS A 409 -0.82 32.04 -3.05
CA CYS A 409 -1.07 31.62 -4.43
C CYS A 409 -0.71 30.15 -4.69
N THR A 410 -1.20 29.60 -5.81
CA THR A 410 -0.96 28.20 -6.19
C THR A 410 0.49 27.96 -6.61
N PHE A 411 0.91 26.69 -6.57
CA PHE A 411 2.25 26.28 -6.99
C PHE A 411 2.52 26.60 -8.48
N ASP A 412 1.49 26.63 -9.33
CA ASP A 412 1.60 27.05 -10.74
C ASP A 412 2.10 28.50 -10.86
N VAL A 413 1.55 29.42 -10.05
CA VAL A 413 1.93 30.85 -10.07
C VAL A 413 3.39 31.01 -9.65
N LYS A 414 3.78 30.37 -8.55
CA LYS A 414 5.14 30.40 -8.01
C LYS A 414 6.16 29.86 -9.02
N ALA A 415 5.82 28.74 -9.67
CA ALA A 415 6.67 28.14 -10.70
C ALA A 415 6.75 29.00 -11.97
N LEU A 416 5.65 29.62 -12.41
CA LEU A 416 5.63 30.50 -13.58
C LEU A 416 6.40 31.82 -13.33
N ASN A 417 6.30 32.42 -12.14
CA ASN A 417 7.05 33.63 -11.80
C ASN A 417 8.57 33.35 -11.74
N ALA A 418 8.98 32.23 -11.14
CA ALA A 418 10.37 31.77 -11.17
C ALA A 418 10.86 31.46 -12.59
N GLN A 419 10.04 30.81 -13.41
CA GLN A 419 10.33 30.53 -14.83
C GLN A 419 10.48 31.83 -15.66
N SER A 420 9.61 32.82 -15.45
CA SER A 420 9.71 34.14 -16.08
C SER A 420 10.93 34.94 -15.63
N ALA A 421 11.41 34.71 -14.40
CA ALA A 421 12.70 35.19 -13.91
C ALA A 421 13.92 34.42 -14.47
N GLY A 422 13.69 33.34 -15.24
CA GLY A 422 14.72 32.53 -15.87
C GLY A 422 15.33 31.44 -14.98
N ALA A 423 14.64 31.02 -13.91
CA ALA A 423 15.07 29.90 -13.08
C ALA A 423 15.23 28.60 -13.91
N SER A 424 16.16 27.74 -13.52
CA SER A 424 16.33 26.39 -14.10
C SER A 424 15.49 25.32 -13.39
N GLY A 425 14.96 25.63 -12.20
CA GLY A 425 14.05 24.77 -11.43
C GLY A 425 13.57 25.47 -10.16
N VAL A 426 12.67 24.84 -9.41
CA VAL A 426 12.08 25.40 -8.18
C VAL A 426 12.13 24.42 -7.02
N LEU A 427 12.55 24.89 -5.84
CA LEU A 427 12.35 24.24 -4.54
C LEU A 427 11.25 24.99 -3.79
N VAL A 428 10.18 24.29 -3.40
CA VAL A 428 9.09 24.84 -2.58
C VAL A 428 9.31 24.47 -1.12
N ALA A 429 9.71 25.43 -0.29
CA ALA A 429 9.78 25.25 1.16
C ALA A 429 8.35 25.19 1.75
N ASN A 430 8.03 24.12 2.49
CA ASN A 430 6.74 24.04 3.18
C ASN A 430 6.65 25.09 4.31
N ASN A 431 5.48 25.68 4.51
CA ASN A 431 5.21 26.67 5.55
C ASN A 431 4.57 26.07 6.83
N VAL A 432 4.43 24.75 6.86
CA VAL A 432 4.04 23.93 8.02
C VAL A 432 4.97 22.72 8.12
N ALA A 433 5.04 22.08 9.29
CA ALA A 433 5.82 20.85 9.46
C ALA A 433 5.34 19.71 8.55
N GLY A 434 6.25 18.78 8.24
CA GLY A 434 6.07 17.76 7.20
C GLY A 434 6.58 18.21 5.82
N LEU A 435 6.67 17.26 4.89
CA LEU A 435 7.03 17.49 3.49
C LEU A 435 5.89 18.23 2.75
N VAL A 436 6.19 18.85 1.60
CA VAL A 436 5.17 19.32 0.65
C VAL A 436 5.41 18.67 -0.70
N GLU A 437 4.33 18.24 -1.36
CA GLU A 437 4.33 17.75 -2.73
C GLU A 437 3.60 18.79 -3.61
N PRO A 438 4.31 19.53 -4.49
CA PRO A 438 3.69 20.60 -5.28
C PRO A 438 2.72 20.07 -6.35
N GLY A 439 1.43 20.05 -6.00
CA GLY A 439 0.35 19.64 -6.89
C GLY A 439 -0.11 20.73 -7.86
N GLY A 440 -0.49 20.33 -9.07
CA GLY A 440 -1.04 21.18 -10.13
C GLY A 440 -1.03 20.51 -11.49
N VAL A 441 -1.66 21.13 -12.49
CA VAL A 441 -1.81 20.57 -13.85
C VAL A 441 -1.51 21.57 -14.97
N ASN A 442 -0.97 22.74 -14.65
CA ASN A 442 -0.71 23.79 -15.64
C ASN A 442 0.49 23.47 -16.54
N ALA A 443 0.22 23.01 -17.75
CA ALA A 443 1.21 22.66 -18.77
C ALA A 443 2.09 23.84 -19.27
N ALA A 444 1.85 25.08 -18.80
CA ALA A 444 2.77 26.20 -19.03
C ALA A 444 4.01 26.17 -18.11
N VAL A 445 3.99 25.38 -17.04
CA VAL A 445 5.18 25.11 -16.22
C VAL A 445 6.08 24.12 -16.97
N ALA A 446 7.21 24.61 -17.46
CA ALA A 446 8.18 23.89 -18.28
C ALA A 446 9.53 23.65 -17.55
N ILE A 447 9.75 24.29 -16.40
CA ILE A 447 10.87 23.99 -15.49
C ILE A 447 10.47 22.97 -14.42
N PRO A 448 11.40 22.10 -13.97
CA PRO A 448 11.12 21.12 -12.93
C PRO A 448 10.93 21.75 -11.55
N VAL A 449 10.06 21.15 -10.75
CA VAL A 449 9.69 21.61 -9.41
C VAL A 449 9.84 20.45 -8.41
N LEU A 450 10.29 20.74 -7.19
CA LEU A 450 10.33 19.83 -6.04
C LEU A 450 9.85 20.57 -4.78
N GLY A 451 9.37 19.84 -3.78
CA GLY A 451 9.05 20.39 -2.45
C GLY A 451 10.05 19.95 -1.38
N LEU A 452 10.17 20.73 -0.30
CA LEU A 452 10.99 20.44 0.88
C LEU A 452 10.15 20.56 2.16
N SER A 453 10.57 19.86 3.22
CA SER A 453 9.97 20.08 4.55
C SER A 453 10.24 21.51 5.04
N GLN A 454 9.45 22.01 5.98
CA GLN A 454 9.71 23.32 6.59
C GLN A 454 11.09 23.39 7.26
N ALA A 455 11.55 22.29 7.86
CA ALA A 455 12.87 22.23 8.49
C ALA A 455 13.99 22.35 7.43
N ASP A 456 13.90 21.56 6.36
CA ASP A 456 14.93 21.55 5.30
C ASP A 456 14.90 22.83 4.47
N GLY A 457 13.71 23.37 4.18
CA GLY A 457 13.54 24.67 3.52
C GLY A 457 14.13 25.82 4.32
N ASN A 458 13.94 25.85 5.64
CA ASN A 458 14.57 26.84 6.52
C ASN A 458 16.10 26.70 6.56
N VAL A 459 16.60 25.46 6.58
CA VAL A 459 18.05 25.17 6.60
C VAL A 459 18.71 25.58 5.27
N VAL A 460 18.11 25.27 4.12
CA VAL A 460 18.59 25.71 2.81
C VAL A 460 18.54 27.23 2.70
N ARG A 461 17.42 27.87 3.11
CA ARG A 461 17.26 29.33 3.12
C ARG A 461 18.33 30.05 3.94
N ALA A 462 18.67 29.54 5.12
CA ALA A 462 19.68 30.12 6.00
C ALA A 462 21.12 29.98 5.47
N ALA A 463 21.35 29.08 4.50
CA ALA A 463 22.66 28.84 3.90
C ALA A 463 22.79 29.38 2.45
N SER A 464 21.72 29.86 1.83
CA SER A 464 21.73 30.46 0.48
C SER A 464 22.12 31.95 0.50
N PRO A 465 22.78 32.47 -0.57
CA PRO A 465 23.26 31.77 -1.77
C PRO A 465 24.50 30.90 -1.49
N GLY A 466 24.88 30.06 -2.46
CA GLY A 466 26.00 29.13 -2.34
C GLY A 466 25.62 27.69 -1.97
N VAL A 467 24.35 27.40 -1.64
CA VAL A 467 23.89 26.01 -1.51
C VAL A 467 23.85 25.37 -2.90
N GLN A 468 24.52 24.22 -3.05
CA GLN A 468 24.54 23.45 -4.30
C GLN A 468 23.73 22.17 -4.12
N VAL A 469 22.79 21.90 -5.03
CA VAL A 469 21.91 20.73 -4.98
C VAL A 469 21.91 19.95 -6.28
N GLU A 470 21.66 18.65 -6.18
CA GLU A 470 21.28 17.77 -7.29
C GLU A 470 20.17 16.83 -6.81
N ALA A 471 19.11 16.65 -7.60
CA ALA A 471 18.12 15.62 -7.32
C ALA A 471 18.73 14.24 -7.52
N ILE A 472 18.52 13.36 -6.54
CA ILE A 472 18.95 11.97 -6.54
C ILE A 472 17.79 11.04 -6.20
N THR A 473 17.96 9.77 -6.54
CA THR A 473 17.13 8.68 -6.05
C THR A 473 18.00 7.87 -5.09
N ASP A 474 17.62 7.81 -3.82
CA ASP A 474 18.36 7.08 -2.79
C ASP A 474 17.87 5.61 -2.78
N PRO A 475 18.71 4.63 -3.18
CA PRO A 475 18.30 3.22 -3.25
C PRO A 475 18.28 2.54 -1.88
N ASP A 476 18.91 3.13 -0.86
CA ASP A 476 18.98 2.59 0.50
C ASP A 476 17.85 3.13 1.39
N ARG A 477 16.96 3.98 0.83
CA ARG A 477 15.84 4.60 1.53
C ARG A 477 14.55 4.50 0.73
N LEU A 478 13.46 4.15 1.38
CA LEU A 478 12.13 4.06 0.76
C LEU A 478 11.37 5.37 0.90
N VAL A 479 10.61 5.76 -0.12
CA VAL A 479 9.64 6.86 -0.05
C VAL A 479 8.52 6.50 0.93
N GLY A 480 7.93 7.48 1.63
CA GLY A 480 6.92 7.19 2.66
C GLY A 480 7.43 6.46 3.92
N ALA A 481 8.73 6.21 4.06
CA ALA A 481 9.35 5.58 5.23
C ALA A 481 10.34 6.53 5.95
N ASP A 482 10.80 6.14 7.14
CA ASP A 482 11.95 6.81 7.79
C ASP A 482 13.30 6.24 7.33
N ASP A 483 14.37 6.69 7.98
CA ASP A 483 15.76 6.34 7.64
C ASP A 483 16.17 4.95 8.14
N ALA A 484 15.28 4.23 8.82
CA ALA A 484 15.42 2.83 9.21
C ALA A 484 14.46 1.91 8.43
N GLY A 485 13.83 2.42 7.34
CA GLY A 485 12.89 1.66 6.52
C GLY A 485 11.50 1.48 7.14
N ARG A 486 11.17 2.17 8.23
CA ARG A 486 9.86 2.06 8.89
C ARG A 486 8.85 2.97 8.22
N VAL A 487 7.76 2.37 7.73
CA VAL A 487 6.70 3.05 6.97
C VAL A 487 5.95 4.05 7.85
N ARG A 488 5.62 5.23 7.31
CA ARG A 488 4.99 6.34 8.04
C ARG A 488 3.48 6.14 8.20
N LEU A 489 2.95 6.69 9.29
CA LEU A 489 1.51 6.76 9.56
C LEU A 489 1.04 8.21 9.42
N ASN A 490 -0.15 8.39 8.84
CA ASN A 490 -0.75 9.70 8.57
C ASN A 490 -0.94 10.51 9.85
N THR A 491 -0.02 11.44 10.10
CA THR A 491 0.00 12.24 11.35
C THR A 491 0.06 13.74 11.08
N PRO A 492 -0.90 14.28 10.30
CA PRO A 492 -0.88 15.67 9.84
C PRO A 492 -0.99 16.67 10.99
N THR A 493 -0.31 17.81 10.83
CA THR A 493 -0.29 18.92 11.81
C THR A 493 -1.69 19.38 12.22
N THR A 494 -2.61 19.41 11.26
CA THR A 494 -4.05 19.58 11.47
C THR A 494 -4.73 18.22 11.48
N LEU A 495 -5.37 17.86 12.60
CA LEU A 495 -6.17 16.63 12.69
C LEU A 495 -7.30 16.62 11.67
N ALA A 496 -7.38 15.54 10.89
CA ALA A 496 -8.59 15.10 10.22
C ALA A 496 -9.21 13.97 11.07
N PRO A 497 -10.33 14.19 11.79
CA PRO A 497 -11.01 13.14 12.54
C PRO A 497 -11.42 11.99 11.62
N GLY A 498 -11.22 10.75 12.07
CA GLY A 498 -11.38 9.54 11.24
C GLY A 498 -10.13 9.19 10.43
N SER A 499 -9.45 10.18 9.83
CA SER A 499 -8.29 9.95 8.95
C SER A 499 -6.91 10.03 9.64
N THR A 500 -6.81 10.63 10.83
CA THR A 500 -5.52 10.78 11.52
C THR A 500 -5.14 9.47 12.21
N PHE A 501 -3.87 9.07 12.12
CA PHE A 501 -3.20 7.95 12.78
C PHE A 501 -3.60 6.54 12.30
N SER A 502 -4.88 6.32 11.97
CA SER A 502 -5.42 5.06 11.44
C SER A 502 -5.21 4.86 9.92
N HIS A 503 -4.21 5.51 9.32
CA HIS A 503 -3.90 5.46 7.89
C HIS A 503 -2.38 5.47 7.65
N TYR A 504 -1.93 4.96 6.50
CA TYR A 504 -0.58 5.24 5.99
C TYR A 504 -0.44 6.71 5.59
N ASP A 505 0.77 7.24 5.69
CA ASP A 505 1.10 8.63 5.32
C ASP A 505 0.96 8.86 3.81
N THR A 506 0.46 10.04 3.40
CA THR A 506 0.23 10.37 1.98
C THR A 506 1.52 10.53 1.15
N ALA A 507 2.70 10.46 1.78
CA ALA A 507 3.99 10.44 1.09
C ALA A 507 4.41 9.04 0.59
N LEU A 508 3.52 8.03 0.60
CA LEU A 508 3.79 6.72 0.02
C LEU A 508 3.74 6.76 -1.52
N SER A 509 4.62 5.99 -2.16
CA SER A 509 4.63 5.75 -3.60
C SER A 509 5.14 4.32 -3.86
N PRO A 510 4.41 3.47 -4.60
CA PRO A 510 3.02 3.63 -5.03
C PRO A 510 2.08 3.95 -3.87
N ASN A 511 0.92 4.57 -4.18
CA ASN A 511 -0.03 4.92 -3.12
C ASN A 511 -0.66 3.64 -2.55
N ALA A 512 -0.88 3.62 -1.24
CA ALA A 512 -1.49 2.49 -0.54
C ALA A 512 -3.01 2.64 -0.42
N LEU A 513 -3.73 1.52 -0.45
CA LEU A 513 -5.18 1.41 -0.24
C LEU A 513 -5.60 2.11 1.06
N MET A 514 -4.80 2.00 2.11
CA MET A 514 -5.08 2.55 3.44
C MET A 514 -4.45 3.93 3.68
N GLU A 515 -4.24 4.74 2.63
CA GLU A 515 -4.03 6.19 2.74
C GLU A 515 -5.34 6.94 3.00
N PRO A 516 -5.32 8.15 3.61
CA PRO A 516 -6.52 8.89 4.04
C PRO A 516 -7.36 9.49 2.90
N SER A 517 -6.96 9.33 1.64
CA SER A 517 -7.65 9.84 0.44
C SER A 517 -7.58 8.80 -0.67
N ILE A 518 -8.67 8.61 -1.43
CA ILE A 518 -8.60 7.82 -2.67
C ILE A 518 -7.73 8.53 -3.71
N THR A 519 -6.86 7.80 -4.39
CA THR A 519 -6.07 8.31 -5.52
C THR A 519 -6.30 7.46 -6.77
N GLY A 520 -6.06 8.06 -7.95
CA GLY A 520 -6.35 7.43 -9.26
C GLY A 520 -5.40 6.29 -9.64
N THR A 521 -4.39 6.01 -8.82
CA THR A 521 -3.40 4.93 -9.01
C THR A 521 -3.82 3.62 -8.32
N LEU A 522 -4.75 3.66 -7.37
CA LEU A 522 -5.15 2.51 -6.56
C LEU A 522 -5.86 1.42 -7.40
N ARG A 523 -5.39 0.17 -7.24
CA ARG A 523 -5.87 -1.03 -7.96
C ARG A 523 -6.36 -2.11 -6.99
N ALA A 524 -7.34 -1.78 -6.14
CA ALA A 524 -7.88 -2.72 -5.15
C ALA A 524 -8.60 -3.95 -5.77
N ASP A 525 -8.76 -3.97 -7.10
CA ASP A 525 -9.17 -5.14 -7.87
C ASP A 525 -8.07 -6.22 -8.03
N LEU A 526 -6.81 -5.89 -7.73
CA LEU A 526 -5.61 -6.73 -7.91
C LEU A 526 -4.52 -6.59 -6.84
N ASP A 527 -4.47 -5.48 -6.10
CA ASP A 527 -3.37 -5.12 -5.20
C ASP A 527 -3.91 -4.47 -3.92
N VAL A 528 -3.39 -4.91 -2.78
CA VAL A 528 -3.74 -4.41 -1.44
C VAL A 528 -2.49 -4.05 -0.62
N ASP A 529 -1.36 -3.79 -1.28
CA ASP A 529 -0.15 -3.22 -0.69
C ASP A 529 0.39 -3.92 0.58
N LEU A 530 1.01 -3.13 1.45
CA LEU A 530 1.51 -3.50 2.77
C LEU A 530 0.39 -3.87 3.76
N THR A 531 -0.89 -3.65 3.44
CA THR A 531 -2.02 -3.84 4.36
C THR A 531 -2.15 -5.27 4.93
N PRO A 532 -2.02 -6.37 4.18
CA PRO A 532 -1.93 -7.72 4.74
C PRO A 532 -0.69 -7.93 5.62
N ALA A 533 0.41 -7.23 5.36
CA ALA A 533 1.59 -7.26 6.22
C ALA A 533 1.30 -6.56 7.56
N LEU A 534 0.60 -5.43 7.55
CA LEU A 534 0.13 -4.75 8.75
C LEU A 534 -0.84 -5.63 9.56
N PHE A 535 -1.73 -6.36 8.89
CA PHE A 535 -2.59 -7.32 9.57
C PHE A 535 -1.82 -8.46 10.23
N ARG A 536 -0.75 -8.98 9.64
CA ARG A 536 0.15 -9.93 10.33
C ARG A 536 0.85 -9.32 11.53
N ASP A 537 1.19 -8.02 11.49
CA ASP A 537 1.79 -7.30 12.62
C ASP A 537 0.78 -6.95 13.74
N THR A 538 -0.52 -6.85 13.43
CA THR A 538 -1.61 -6.80 14.42
C THR A 538 -2.14 -8.18 14.83
N GLY A 539 -1.55 -9.26 14.29
CA GLY A 539 -1.73 -10.64 14.74
C GLY A 539 -2.76 -11.48 13.98
N TRP A 540 -3.26 -11.02 12.84
CA TRP A 540 -4.06 -11.85 11.93
C TRP A 540 -3.22 -12.94 11.25
N GLY A 541 -3.86 -14.09 10.98
CA GLY A 541 -3.41 -15.00 9.93
C GLY A 541 -3.77 -14.46 8.54
N THR A 542 -2.85 -14.59 7.58
CA THR A 542 -3.10 -14.30 6.16
C THR A 542 -2.76 -15.52 5.32
N ASN A 543 -3.60 -15.84 4.34
CA ASN A 543 -3.55 -17.05 3.54
C ASN A 543 -2.27 -17.14 2.68
N PRO A 544 -1.33 -18.06 2.98
CA PRO A 544 -0.08 -18.23 2.23
C PRO A 544 -0.23 -19.16 1.02
N GLY A 545 -1.47 -19.57 0.70
CA GLY A 545 -1.78 -20.56 -0.32
C GLY A 545 -1.99 -19.98 -1.71
N ASN A 546 -2.27 -20.88 -2.66
CA ASN A 546 -2.76 -20.52 -3.98
C ASN A 546 -4.28 -20.33 -3.94
N ALA A 547 -4.78 -19.47 -4.82
CA ALA A 547 -6.20 -19.29 -5.06
C ALA A 547 -6.88 -20.58 -5.53
N ARG A 548 -8.08 -20.83 -5.01
CA ARG A 548 -8.87 -22.04 -5.24
C ARG A 548 -10.24 -21.73 -5.83
N LEU A 549 -10.56 -22.41 -6.92
CA LEU A 549 -11.93 -22.47 -7.41
C LEU A 549 -12.54 -23.76 -6.88
N GLY A 550 -13.37 -23.62 -5.82
CA GLY A 550 -13.84 -24.77 -5.04
C GLY A 550 -12.66 -25.58 -4.51
N ASN A 551 -12.65 -26.89 -4.79
CA ASN A 551 -11.55 -27.78 -4.39
C ASN A 551 -10.36 -27.81 -5.36
N CYS A 552 -10.28 -26.89 -6.33
CA CYS A 552 -9.25 -26.88 -7.36
C CYS A 552 -8.26 -25.72 -7.18
N ASP A 553 -7.02 -26.06 -6.87
CA ASP A 553 -5.87 -25.14 -6.77
C ASP A 553 -5.45 -24.63 -8.16
N THR A 554 -5.40 -23.31 -8.31
CA THR A 554 -5.05 -22.62 -9.57
C THR A 554 -3.55 -22.43 -9.79
N GLY A 555 -2.72 -22.65 -8.76
CA GLY A 555 -1.28 -22.39 -8.79
C GLY A 555 -0.87 -20.91 -8.83
N VAL A 556 -1.81 -19.98 -8.63
CA VAL A 556 -1.57 -18.53 -8.47
C VAL A 556 -1.66 -18.19 -6.98
N PRO A 557 -0.65 -17.58 -6.33
CA PRO A 557 -0.73 -17.15 -4.93
C PRO A 557 -1.94 -16.25 -4.68
N VAL A 558 -2.61 -16.41 -3.54
CA VAL A 558 -3.75 -15.55 -3.15
C VAL A 558 -3.34 -14.09 -3.09
N VAL A 559 -2.25 -13.83 -2.36
CA VAL A 559 -1.55 -12.56 -2.23
C VAL A 559 -0.05 -12.85 -2.08
N ASP A 560 0.80 -12.00 -2.62
CA ASP A 560 2.25 -12.11 -2.48
C ASP A 560 2.78 -11.26 -1.28
N PRO A 561 4.09 -11.25 -0.99
CA PRO A 561 4.64 -10.47 0.13
C PRO A 561 4.45 -8.95 0.01
N ALA A 562 4.33 -8.40 -1.21
CA ALA A 562 4.26 -6.97 -1.49
C ALA A 562 2.82 -6.42 -1.46
N GLY A 563 1.82 -7.29 -1.62
CA GLY A 563 0.39 -6.93 -1.61
C GLY A 563 -0.41 -7.39 -2.82
N VAL A 564 0.25 -7.97 -3.83
CA VAL A 564 -0.36 -8.27 -5.13
C VAL A 564 -1.29 -9.48 -5.01
N ALA A 565 -2.58 -9.20 -4.89
CA ALA A 565 -3.67 -10.12 -4.57
C ALA A 565 -4.36 -10.73 -5.82
N VAL A 566 -3.57 -11.07 -6.85
CA VAL A 566 -4.07 -11.61 -8.13
C VAL A 566 -4.78 -12.97 -7.97
N GLY A 567 -4.45 -13.75 -6.94
CA GLY A 567 -5.20 -14.96 -6.63
C GLY A 567 -6.55 -14.66 -5.97
N ALA A 568 -6.60 -13.73 -5.01
CA ALA A 568 -7.85 -13.29 -4.40
C ALA A 568 -8.83 -12.73 -5.46
N SER A 569 -8.33 -12.00 -6.46
CA SER A 569 -9.14 -11.45 -7.55
C SER A 569 -9.68 -12.53 -8.50
N ILE A 570 -8.94 -13.62 -8.72
CA ILE A 570 -9.44 -14.81 -9.42
C ILE A 570 -10.61 -15.47 -8.66
N GLU A 571 -10.55 -15.52 -7.32
CA GLU A 571 -11.65 -16.06 -6.51
C GLU A 571 -12.87 -15.13 -6.47
N ALA A 572 -12.65 -13.82 -6.31
CA ALA A 572 -13.70 -12.80 -6.33
C ALA A 572 -14.39 -12.73 -7.70
N ARG A 573 -13.61 -12.78 -8.80
CA ARG A 573 -14.16 -12.88 -10.16
C ARG A 573 -14.94 -14.18 -10.36
N SER A 574 -14.49 -15.30 -9.79
CA SER A 574 -15.22 -16.59 -9.85
C SER A 574 -16.58 -16.54 -9.18
N LEU A 575 -16.72 -15.83 -8.05
CA LEU A 575 -18.02 -15.59 -7.42
C LEU A 575 -18.99 -14.89 -8.39
N ILE A 576 -18.58 -13.75 -8.96
CA ILE A 576 -19.42 -12.95 -9.87
C ILE A 576 -19.70 -13.69 -11.18
N CYS A 577 -18.68 -14.28 -11.81
CA CYS A 577 -18.84 -15.09 -13.03
C CYS A 577 -19.81 -16.27 -12.82
N ARG A 578 -19.86 -16.85 -11.61
CA ARG A 578 -20.73 -18.01 -11.30
C ARG A 578 -22.17 -17.58 -11.02
N ALA A 579 -22.38 -16.46 -10.34
CA ALA A 579 -23.71 -15.90 -10.07
C ALA A 579 -24.44 -15.51 -11.36
N PHE A 580 -23.75 -14.84 -12.30
CA PHE A 580 -24.36 -14.28 -13.51
C PHE A 580 -24.27 -15.17 -14.77
N ALA A 581 -23.58 -16.32 -14.72
CA ALA A 581 -23.48 -17.21 -15.88
C ALA A 581 -24.66 -18.19 -16.00
N PRO A 582 -25.50 -18.10 -17.06
CA PRO A 582 -26.70 -18.92 -17.21
C PRO A 582 -26.41 -20.41 -17.40
N ASN A 583 -25.18 -20.80 -17.75
CA ASN A 583 -24.75 -22.19 -17.86
C ASN A 583 -23.23 -22.33 -17.61
N HIS A 584 -22.75 -23.57 -17.43
CA HIS A 584 -21.35 -23.85 -17.16
C HIS A 584 -20.40 -23.33 -18.25
N GLY A 585 -20.75 -23.48 -19.54
CA GLY A 585 -19.93 -22.95 -20.64
C GLY A 585 -19.73 -21.43 -20.59
N LYS A 586 -20.75 -20.68 -20.14
CA LYS A 586 -20.63 -19.23 -19.92
C LYS A 586 -19.79 -18.88 -18.68
N TYR A 587 -19.86 -19.68 -17.60
CA TYR A 587 -19.00 -19.50 -16.43
C TYR A 587 -17.51 -19.72 -16.80
N VAL A 588 -17.20 -20.82 -17.48
CA VAL A 588 -15.84 -21.12 -17.95
C VAL A 588 -15.34 -20.05 -18.92
N GLY A 589 -16.20 -19.57 -19.83
CA GLY A 589 -15.87 -18.47 -20.74
C GLY A 589 -15.56 -17.15 -20.02
N CYS A 590 -16.31 -16.82 -18.96
CA CYS A 590 -16.09 -15.64 -18.12
C CYS A 590 -14.73 -15.71 -17.40
N MET A 591 -14.41 -16.85 -16.79
CA MET A 591 -13.11 -17.07 -16.14
C MET A 591 -11.93 -17.11 -17.12
N ALA A 592 -12.11 -17.71 -18.30
CA ALA A 592 -11.09 -17.75 -19.34
C ALA A 592 -10.76 -16.34 -19.87
N ALA A 593 -11.78 -15.50 -20.09
CA ALA A 593 -11.60 -14.11 -20.52
C ALA A 593 -10.89 -13.25 -19.47
N TYR A 594 -11.22 -13.41 -18.18
CA TYR A 594 -10.50 -12.72 -17.10
C TYR A 594 -9.04 -13.17 -17.02
N ALA A 595 -8.78 -14.49 -17.09
CA ALA A 595 -7.42 -15.01 -17.09
C ALA A 595 -6.60 -14.60 -18.34
N ASP A 596 -7.23 -14.38 -19.50
CA ASP A 596 -6.60 -13.72 -20.65
C ASP A 596 -6.22 -12.26 -20.34
N GLY A 597 -7.10 -11.51 -19.66
CA GLY A 597 -6.81 -10.15 -19.19
C GLY A 597 -5.64 -10.07 -18.21
N LEU A 598 -5.49 -11.05 -17.32
CA LEU A 598 -4.35 -11.14 -16.41
C LEU A 598 -3.05 -11.49 -17.15
N VAL A 599 -3.07 -12.40 -18.12
CA VAL A 599 -1.92 -12.70 -18.99
C VAL A 599 -1.53 -11.48 -19.84
N ALA A 600 -2.50 -10.72 -20.35
CA ALA A 600 -2.26 -9.52 -21.15
C ALA A 600 -1.60 -8.38 -20.33
N GLN A 601 -1.92 -8.28 -19.04
CA GLN A 601 -1.26 -7.38 -18.08
C GLN A 601 0.09 -7.93 -17.57
N GLY A 602 0.43 -9.19 -17.86
CA GLY A 602 1.66 -9.84 -17.41
C GLY A 602 1.64 -10.38 -15.98
N LEU A 603 0.45 -10.40 -15.34
CA LEU A 603 0.26 -10.74 -13.92
C LEU A 603 0.31 -12.25 -13.65
N ILE A 604 0.00 -13.08 -14.65
CA ILE A 604 0.10 -14.55 -14.57
C ILE A 604 0.70 -15.11 -15.87
N GLU A 605 1.37 -16.27 -15.81
CA GLU A 605 1.85 -16.94 -17.02
C GLU A 605 0.74 -17.73 -17.74
N GLY A 606 0.95 -18.05 -19.02
CA GLY A 606 0.03 -18.88 -19.80
C GLY A 606 -0.23 -20.28 -19.21
N ARG A 607 0.70 -20.82 -18.41
CA ARG A 607 0.51 -22.08 -17.66
C ARG A 607 -0.57 -21.91 -16.57
N ASP A 608 -0.60 -20.74 -15.94
CA ASP A 608 -1.43 -20.42 -14.78
C ASP A 608 -2.85 -20.05 -15.25
N LYS A 609 -2.97 -19.31 -16.37
CA LYS A 609 -4.23 -19.24 -17.13
C LYS A 609 -4.81 -20.63 -17.42
N GLY A 610 -3.97 -21.58 -17.84
CA GLY A 610 -4.38 -22.96 -18.12
C GLY A 610 -4.95 -23.68 -16.90
N ARG A 611 -4.33 -23.48 -15.73
CA ARG A 611 -4.84 -23.99 -14.44
C ARG A 611 -6.15 -23.31 -14.02
N VAL A 612 -6.22 -21.98 -14.02
CA VAL A 612 -7.46 -21.21 -13.72
C VAL A 612 -8.62 -21.67 -14.60
N THR A 613 -8.39 -21.79 -15.90
CA THR A 613 -9.41 -22.26 -16.87
C THR A 613 -9.80 -23.72 -16.62
N SER A 614 -8.84 -24.61 -16.30
CA SER A 614 -9.14 -26.01 -15.96
C SER A 614 -9.92 -26.13 -14.65
N CYS A 615 -9.59 -25.31 -13.65
CA CYS A 615 -10.33 -25.26 -12.39
C CYS A 615 -11.73 -24.70 -12.57
N ALA A 616 -11.93 -23.69 -13.43
CA ALA A 616 -13.28 -23.26 -13.82
C ALA A 616 -14.05 -24.40 -14.53
N ALA A 617 -13.42 -25.13 -15.46
CA ALA A 617 -14.04 -26.27 -16.14
C ALA A 617 -14.33 -27.48 -15.24
N ARG A 618 -13.73 -27.56 -14.05
CA ARG A 618 -14.00 -28.60 -13.03
C ARG A 618 -15.10 -28.21 -12.04
N ASN A 619 -15.52 -26.94 -12.00
CA ASN A 619 -16.49 -26.43 -11.04
C ASN A 619 -17.71 -25.82 -11.75
N LYS A 620 -18.90 -26.39 -11.54
CA LYS A 620 -20.15 -25.63 -11.37
C LYS A 620 -21.09 -26.44 -10.49
#